data_AF-A0A955TFW6-F1
#
_entry.id   AF-A0A955TFW6-F1
#
_cell.length_a   1.000
_cell.length_b   1.000
_cell.length_c   1.000
_cell.angle_alpha   90.00
_cell.angle_beta   90.00
_cell.angle_gamma   90.00
#
_symmetry.space_group_name_H-M   'P 1'
#
loop_
_entity.id
_entity.type
_entity.pdbx_description
1 polymer ?
#
loop_
_entity_poly.entity_id
_entity_poly.type
_entity_poly.pdbx_seq_one_letter_code
_entity_poly.pdbx_strand_id
1 'polypeptide(L)'
;MEGCKLREANLGQADLASANLGRADLAQANLKQANLGGANVEQASLIQVNLQEANLQNLFNMTLFQLSKARSLRQARLDAPVYAQLAEEYPHVCGEN
;
A
#
# COMPACT_ATOMS: atom_id res chain seq x y z
N MET A 1 -12.86 -2.51 -8.03
CA MET A 1 -11.67 -2.54 -8.92
C MET A 1 -10.93 -3.87 -8.74
N GLU A 2 -11.66 -4.96 -8.52
CA GLU A 2 -11.03 -6.26 -8.26
C GLU A 2 -10.42 -6.81 -9.55
N GLY A 3 -9.19 -7.33 -9.48
CA GLY A 3 -8.48 -7.87 -10.64
C GLY A 3 -8.10 -6.83 -11.71
N CYS A 4 -8.21 -5.53 -11.43
CA CYS A 4 -7.87 -4.49 -12.40
C CYS A 4 -6.36 -4.46 -12.68
N LYS A 5 -6.00 -4.10 -13.93
CA LYS A 5 -4.62 -3.89 -14.35
C LYS A 5 -4.29 -2.40 -14.25
N LEU A 6 -3.61 -2.02 -13.16
CA LEU A 6 -3.23 -0.64 -12.83
C LEU A 6 -1.70 -0.50 -12.70
N ARG A 7 -0.95 -1.42 -13.32
CA ARG A 7 0.51 -1.37 -13.38
C ARG A 7 0.95 -0.01 -13.93
N GLU A 8 1.92 0.62 -13.26
CA GLU A 8 2.48 1.93 -13.60
C GLU A 8 1.46 3.10 -13.60
N ALA A 9 0.23 2.86 -13.15
CA ALA A 9 -0.80 3.90 -13.13
C ALA A 9 -0.44 5.05 -12.18
N ASN A 10 -0.77 6.28 -12.57
CA ASN A 10 -0.70 7.42 -11.67
C ASN A 10 -2.02 7.61 -10.94
N LEU A 11 -2.03 7.23 -9.66
CA LEU A 11 -3.16 7.30 -8.74
C LEU A 11 -2.83 8.19 -7.53
N GLY A 12 -1.87 9.11 -7.69
CA GLY A 12 -1.50 10.04 -6.63
C GLY A 12 -2.70 10.87 -6.18
N GLN A 13 -2.87 11.05 -4.87
CA GLN A 13 -4.00 11.76 -4.25
C GLN A 13 -5.39 11.17 -4.55
N ALA A 14 -5.48 10.00 -5.18
CA ALA A 14 -6.77 9.36 -5.45
C ALA A 14 -7.47 8.98 -4.13
N ASP A 15 -8.80 9.14 -4.11
CA ASP A 15 -9.63 8.58 -3.05
C ASP A 15 -10.03 7.15 -3.40
N LEU A 16 -9.44 6.19 -2.70
CA LEU A 16 -9.65 4.75 -2.82
C LEU A 16 -10.11 4.16 -1.48
N ALA A 17 -10.65 4.99 -0.58
CA ALA A 17 -11.16 4.52 0.70
C ALA A 17 -12.23 3.44 0.48
N SER A 18 -12.11 2.35 1.23
CA SER A 18 -13.01 1.18 1.14
C SER A 18 -13.10 0.55 -0.26
N ALA A 19 -12.19 0.87 -1.19
CA ALA A 19 -12.19 0.27 -2.51
C ALA A 19 -11.83 -1.23 -2.42
N ASN A 20 -12.54 -2.05 -3.20
CA ASN A 20 -12.10 -3.42 -3.45
C ASN A 20 -11.04 -3.42 -4.58
N LEU A 21 -9.77 -3.54 -4.17
CA LEU A 21 -8.57 -3.69 -5.01
C LEU A 21 -8.00 -5.12 -4.93
N GLY A 22 -8.81 -6.09 -4.47
CA GLY A 22 -8.40 -7.48 -4.40
C GLY A 22 -7.88 -7.97 -5.76
N ARG A 23 -6.77 -8.70 -5.78
CA ARG A 23 -6.12 -9.24 -6.98
C ARG A 23 -5.70 -8.19 -8.01
N ALA A 24 -5.74 -6.89 -7.68
CA ALA A 24 -5.33 -5.84 -8.61
C ALA A 24 -3.81 -5.89 -8.84
N ASP A 25 -3.40 -5.63 -10.08
CA ASP A 25 -1.99 -5.40 -10.41
C ASP A 25 -1.68 -3.91 -10.26
N LEU A 26 -1.06 -3.53 -9.14
CA LEU A 26 -0.62 -2.16 -8.83
C LEU A 26 0.91 -2.03 -8.92
N ALA A 27 1.58 -2.98 -9.58
CA ALA A 27 3.03 -2.95 -9.69
C ALA A 27 3.51 -1.61 -10.27
N GLN A 28 4.47 -0.97 -9.61
CA GLN A 28 5.04 0.32 -10.00
C GLN A 28 4.05 1.50 -10.07
N ALA A 29 2.81 1.34 -9.59
CA ALA A 29 1.86 2.44 -9.55
C ALA A 29 2.32 3.55 -8.58
N ASN A 30 1.93 4.79 -8.87
CA ASN A 30 2.11 5.92 -7.97
C ASN A 30 0.84 6.14 -7.17
N LEU A 31 0.87 5.84 -5.87
CA LEU A 31 -0.21 6.06 -4.90
C LEU A 31 0.20 7.09 -3.84
N LYS A 32 1.15 7.99 -4.18
CA LYS A 32 1.57 9.06 -3.28
C LYS A 32 0.36 9.87 -2.81
N GLN A 33 0.22 10.07 -1.49
CA GLN A 33 -0.88 10.79 -0.85
C GLN A 33 -2.28 10.21 -1.12
N ALA A 34 -2.40 9.01 -1.70
CA ALA A 34 -3.69 8.38 -1.94
C ALA A 34 -4.34 7.94 -0.63
N ASN A 35 -5.67 7.97 -0.60
CA ASN A 35 -6.45 7.49 0.53
C ASN A 35 -6.87 6.03 0.29
N LEU A 36 -6.23 5.06 0.95
CA LEU A 36 -6.61 3.63 0.90
C LEU A 36 -7.26 3.16 2.22
N GLY A 37 -7.74 4.08 3.05
CA GLY A 37 -8.32 3.74 4.34
C GLY A 37 -9.45 2.71 4.19
N GLY A 38 -9.32 1.55 4.85
CA GLY A 38 -10.34 0.50 4.75
C GLY A 38 -10.39 -0.24 3.41
N ALA A 39 -9.44 -0.07 2.49
CA ALA A 39 -9.44 -0.78 1.21
C ALA A 39 -9.16 -2.28 1.40
N ASN A 40 -9.77 -3.11 0.55
CA ASN A 40 -9.39 -4.52 0.42
C ASN A 40 -8.27 -4.65 -0.61
N VAL A 41 -7.10 -5.10 -0.19
CA VAL A 41 -5.92 -5.32 -1.04
C VAL A 41 -5.48 -6.78 -1.06
N GLU A 42 -6.39 -7.71 -0.77
CA GLU A 42 -6.14 -9.16 -0.81
C GLU A 42 -5.49 -9.56 -2.13
N GLN A 43 -4.32 -10.21 -2.07
CA GLN A 43 -3.57 -10.67 -3.25
C GLN A 43 -3.22 -9.56 -4.28
N ALA A 44 -3.37 -8.28 -3.94
CA ALA A 44 -2.93 -7.20 -4.81
C ALA A 44 -1.40 -7.17 -4.92
N SER A 45 -0.89 -6.91 -6.13
CA SER A 45 0.53 -6.74 -6.39
C SER A 45 0.97 -5.32 -6.01
N LEU A 46 1.64 -5.16 -4.87
CA LEU A 46 2.20 -3.88 -4.41
C LEU A 46 3.70 -3.73 -4.74
N ILE A 47 4.19 -4.47 -5.74
CA ILE A 47 5.60 -4.49 -6.10
C ILE A 47 6.05 -3.11 -6.59
N GLN A 48 7.04 -2.52 -5.93
CA GLN A 48 7.61 -1.21 -6.24
C GLN A 48 6.58 -0.06 -6.26
N VAL A 49 5.44 -0.23 -5.59
CA VAL A 49 4.41 0.83 -5.52
C VAL A 49 4.90 1.99 -4.67
N ASN A 50 4.61 3.24 -5.05
CA ASN A 50 4.92 4.40 -4.22
C ASN A 50 3.73 4.72 -3.30
N LEU A 51 3.88 4.49 -2.00
CA LEU A 51 2.87 4.74 -0.96
C LEU A 51 3.28 5.89 -0.03
N GLN A 52 4.20 6.75 -0.46
CA GLN A 52 4.59 7.93 0.31
C GLN A 52 3.35 8.75 0.71
N GLU A 53 3.25 9.11 1.99
CA GLU A 53 2.16 9.92 2.56
C GLU A 53 0.74 9.31 2.38
N ALA A 54 0.62 8.07 1.93
CA ALA A 54 -0.67 7.41 1.72
C ALA A 54 -1.35 7.07 3.05
N ASN A 55 -2.69 7.09 3.06
CA ASN A 55 -3.47 6.56 4.18
C ASN A 55 -3.69 5.06 4.00
N LEU A 56 -3.06 4.24 4.85
CA LEU A 56 -3.11 2.77 4.84
C LEU A 56 -3.80 2.19 6.09
N GLN A 57 -4.54 3.02 6.83
CA GLN A 57 -5.19 2.58 8.06
C GLN A 57 -6.35 1.62 7.75
N ASN A 58 -6.50 0.59 8.57
CA ASN A 58 -7.58 -0.40 8.48
C ASN A 58 -7.64 -1.18 7.14
N LEU A 59 -6.52 -1.42 6.45
CA LEU A 59 -6.52 -2.28 5.27
C LEU A 59 -7.04 -3.68 5.60
N PHE A 60 -7.88 -4.24 4.72
CA PHE A 60 -8.41 -5.60 4.87
C PHE A 60 -7.61 -6.62 4.05
N ASN A 61 -7.51 -7.84 4.60
CA ASN A 61 -6.89 -9.01 3.95
C ASN A 61 -5.47 -8.75 3.40
N MET A 62 -4.75 -7.82 4.04
CA MET A 62 -3.39 -7.42 3.69
C MET A 62 -2.37 -8.26 4.48
N THR A 63 -1.23 -8.55 3.86
CA THR A 63 -0.08 -9.19 4.53
C THR A 63 1.11 -8.23 4.63
N LEU A 64 1.90 -8.34 5.70
CA LEU A 64 3.15 -7.58 5.85
C LEU A 64 4.11 -7.82 4.67
N PHE A 65 4.11 -9.04 4.13
CA PHE A 65 4.87 -9.36 2.92
C PHE A 65 4.42 -8.56 1.69
N GLN A 66 3.12 -8.31 1.50
CA GLN A 66 2.65 -7.45 0.41
C GLN A 66 3.15 -6.01 0.59
N LEU A 67 3.01 -5.45 1.79
CA LEU A 67 3.51 -4.10 2.08
C LEU A 67 5.03 -4.01 1.97
N SER A 68 5.77 -5.08 2.29
CA SER A 68 7.22 -5.05 2.21
C SER A 68 7.77 -4.98 0.78
N LYS A 69 6.93 -5.18 -0.23
CA LYS A 69 7.28 -4.98 -1.64
C LYS A 69 7.12 -3.54 -2.12
N ALA A 70 6.53 -2.67 -1.30
CA ALA A 70 6.38 -1.27 -1.66
C ALA A 70 7.74 -0.61 -1.85
N ARG A 71 7.82 0.34 -2.79
CA ARG A 71 9.03 1.13 -3.03
C ARG A 71 9.30 2.10 -1.87
N SER A 72 8.25 2.69 -1.31
CA SER A 72 8.36 3.63 -0.20
C SER A 72 7.06 3.67 0.60
N LEU A 73 7.20 3.67 1.93
CA LEU A 73 6.14 3.95 2.90
C LEU A 73 6.42 5.22 3.71
N ARG A 74 7.30 6.11 3.20
CA ARG A 74 7.69 7.31 3.93
C ARG A 74 6.46 8.15 4.27
N GLN A 75 6.28 8.47 5.55
CA GLN A 75 5.12 9.23 6.06
C GLN A 75 3.76 8.57 5.76
N ALA A 76 3.72 7.31 5.33
CA ALA A 76 2.47 6.57 5.19
C ALA A 76 1.84 6.37 6.57
N ARG A 77 0.52 6.47 6.63
CA ARG A 77 -0.24 6.30 7.87
C ARG A 77 -0.68 4.85 7.97
N LEU A 78 -0.09 4.11 8.91
CA LEU A 78 -0.41 2.72 9.22
C LEU A 78 -0.96 2.62 10.64
N ASP A 79 -1.68 1.54 10.92
CA ASP A 79 -2.06 1.21 12.29
C ASP A 79 -0.79 0.88 13.10
N ALA A 80 -0.69 1.39 14.32
CA ALA A 80 0.55 1.28 15.12
C ALA A 80 1.06 -0.17 15.28
N PRO A 81 0.21 -1.20 15.50
CA PRO A 81 0.68 -2.59 15.57
C PRO A 81 1.25 -3.08 14.24
N VAL A 82 0.64 -2.70 13.11
CA VAL A 82 1.11 -3.08 11.77
C VAL A 82 2.46 -2.43 11.49
N TYR A 83 2.60 -1.14 11.81
CA TYR A 83 3.88 -0.45 11.63
C TYR A 83 4.99 -1.07 12.47
N ALA A 84 4.71 -1.42 13.73
CA ALA A 84 5.69 -2.07 14.61
C ALA A 84 6.16 -3.41 14.06
N GLN A 85 5.24 -4.28 13.63
CA GLN A 85 5.57 -5.57 13.03
C GLN A 85 6.33 -5.40 11.70
N LEU A 86 5.91 -4.45 10.87
CA LEU A 86 6.59 -4.17 9.60
C LEU A 86 8.03 -3.66 9.83
N ALA A 87 8.23 -2.82 10.83
CA ALA A 87 9.56 -2.32 11.20
C ALA A 87 10.46 -3.42 11.78
N GLU A 88 9.89 -4.40 12.47
CA GLU A 88 10.60 -5.57 13.00
C GLU A 88 10.99 -6.55 11.89
N GLU A 89 10.06 -6.92 11.01
CA GLU A 89 10.28 -7.93 9.97
C GLU A 89 10.96 -7.37 8.71
N TYR A 90 10.67 -6.12 8.34
CA TYR A 90 11.10 -5.48 7.09
C TYR A 90 11.62 -4.05 7.32
N PRO A 91 12.68 -3.85 8.13
CA PRO A 91 13.17 -2.52 8.51
C PRO A 91 13.56 -1.63 7.33
N HIS A 92 13.96 -2.23 6.20
CA HIS A 92 14.32 -1.52 4.97
C HIS A 92 13.17 -0.76 4.32
N VAL A 93 11.92 -1.10 4.64
CA VAL A 93 10.72 -0.49 4.03
C VAL A 93 10.26 0.74 4.83
N CYS A 94 10.55 0.75 6.14
CA CYS A 94 10.22 1.84 7.06
C CYS A 94 11.33 2.90 7.17
N GLY A 95 12.53 2.63 6.68
CA GLY A 95 13.69 3.53 6.77
C GLY A 95 13.68 4.69 5.78
N GLU A 96 14.31 5.80 6.18
CA GLU A 96 14.64 6.91 5.30
C GLU A 96 15.87 6.55 4.46
N ASN A 97 15.69 6.33 3.16
CA ASN A 97 16.76 6.52 2.16
C ASN A 97 16.34 7.64 1.22
#